data_AF-A0A3B8YQX3-F1
#
_entry.id   AF-A0A3B8YQX3-F1
#
_cell.length_a   1.000
_cell.length_b   1.000
_cell.length_c   1.000
_cell.angle_alpha   90.00
_cell.angle_beta   90.00
_cell.angle_gamma   90.00
#
_symmetry.space_group_name_H-M   'P 1'
#
loop_
_entity.id
_entity.type
_entity.pdbx_description
1 polymer ?
#
loop_
_entity_poly.entity_id
_entity_poly.type
_entity_poly.pdbx_seq_one_letter_code
_entity_poly.pdbx_strand_id
1 'polypeptide(L)'
;GGERFNKSVLITEEVIEMLKECIELAPLHNPPNLKGIYAIQELLPHTPQVSVFDTAFHQTMPDYAYVYGLPYSLYEKYGIRRYGFHGTSHRYVSKRACEFLNVPYESQRIITAHIGNGVSITAIKNGKSVDTSMGMTPVEGLMMGTRSGDLDPGVISYIMEKEHMSASGISTLLNKFSGVLGISGISSDMREIEVGIKENNPRAILALNTYDYRIKKYIGAYSAVLGGVDI
;
A
#
# COMPACT_ATOMS: atom_id res chain seq x y z
N GLY A 1 0.71 -6.56 10.03
CA GLY A 1 0.56 -7.67 10.98
C GLY A 1 0.65 -9.03 10.31
N GLY A 2 1.39 -9.15 9.20
CA GLY A 2 1.47 -10.39 8.43
C GLY A 2 0.09 -11.00 8.16
N GLU A 3 0.03 -12.33 8.18
CA GLU A 3 -1.22 -13.10 8.10
C GLU A 3 -1.88 -13.31 9.47
N ARG A 4 -1.13 -13.11 10.56
CA ARG A 4 -1.58 -13.41 11.92
C ARG A 4 -2.65 -12.44 12.42
N PHE A 5 -2.68 -11.20 11.91
CA PHE A 5 -3.58 -10.17 12.37
C PHE A 5 -4.56 -9.70 11.28
N ASN A 6 -5.79 -10.22 11.33
CA ASN A 6 -6.89 -9.86 10.42
C ASN A 6 -7.89 -8.84 11.01
N LYS A 7 -7.67 -8.38 12.24
CA LYS A 7 -8.48 -7.37 12.93
C LYS A 7 -7.64 -6.60 13.94
N SER A 8 -8.18 -5.49 14.43
CA SER A 8 -7.59 -4.78 15.57
C SER A 8 -7.61 -5.66 16.81
N VAL A 9 -6.53 -5.63 17.60
CA VAL A 9 -6.36 -6.45 18.81
C VAL A 9 -5.87 -5.60 19.98
N LEU A 10 -6.25 -5.99 21.19
CA LEU A 10 -5.63 -5.43 22.40
C LEU A 10 -4.15 -5.79 22.43
N ILE A 11 -3.31 -4.84 22.84
CA ILE A 11 -1.89 -5.07 22.98
C ILE A 11 -1.65 -5.88 24.26
N THR A 12 -1.11 -7.08 24.07
CA THR A 12 -0.61 -7.98 25.11
C THR A 12 0.87 -8.28 24.83
N GLU A 13 1.56 -8.92 25.78
CA GLU A 13 2.94 -9.39 25.56
C GLU A 13 3.04 -10.32 24.34
N GLU A 14 2.07 -11.21 24.17
CA GLU A 14 1.98 -12.10 23.00
C GLU A 14 1.91 -11.31 21.68
N VAL A 15 1.08 -10.25 21.63
CA VAL A 15 0.97 -9.37 20.45
C VAL A 15 2.27 -8.64 20.19
N ILE A 16 3.00 -8.23 21.23
CA ILE A 16 4.31 -7.58 21.09
C ILE A 16 5.34 -8.53 20.49
N GLU A 17 5.39 -9.79 20.93
CA GLU A 17 6.30 -10.79 20.33
C GLU A 17 5.96 -11.05 18.86
N MET A 18 4.68 -11.20 18.54
CA MET A 18 4.24 -11.34 17.14
C MET A 18 4.58 -10.10 16.27
N LEU A 19 4.51 -8.90 16.84
CA LEU A 19 4.93 -7.67 16.15
C LEU A 19 6.44 -7.65 15.89
N LYS A 20 7.26 -8.20 16.80
CA LYS A 20 8.71 -8.35 16.61
C LYS A 20 9.02 -9.31 15.46
N GLU A 21 8.33 -10.44 15.37
CA GLU A 21 8.47 -11.37 14.24
C GLU A 21 8.15 -10.68 12.90
N CYS A 22 7.16 -9.79 12.89
CA CYS A 22 6.80 -9.02 11.69
C CYS A 22 7.83 -7.94 11.31
N ILE A 23 8.90 -7.70 12.08
CA ILE A 23 9.93 -6.70 11.74
C ILE A 23 10.60 -7.05 10.41
N GLU A 24 10.81 -8.33 10.12
CA GLU A 24 11.41 -8.77 8.85
C GLU A 24 10.59 -8.29 7.64
N LEU A 25 9.26 -8.30 7.76
CA LEU A 25 8.33 -7.85 6.72
C LEU A 25 8.27 -6.31 6.58
N ALA A 26 8.52 -5.57 7.66
CA ALA A 26 8.38 -4.12 7.70
C ALA A 26 9.46 -3.45 8.58
N PRO A 27 10.75 -3.55 8.21
CA PRO A 27 11.87 -3.17 9.08
C PRO A 27 11.96 -1.67 9.35
N LEU A 28 11.40 -0.84 8.48
CA LEU A 28 11.38 0.61 8.63
C LEU A 28 10.16 1.13 9.41
N HIS A 29 9.17 0.28 9.68
CA HIS A 29 7.89 0.70 10.28
C HIS A 29 7.61 0.02 11.61
N ASN A 30 7.81 -1.28 11.74
CA ASN A 30 7.48 -1.99 12.98
C ASN A 30 8.37 -1.60 14.16
N PRO A 31 9.70 -1.39 14.02
CA PRO A 31 10.53 -0.93 15.13
C PRO A 31 10.10 0.41 15.75
N PRO A 32 9.85 1.50 14.98
CA PRO A 32 9.34 2.74 15.59
C PRO A 32 7.93 2.57 16.17
N ASN A 33 7.06 1.73 15.57
CA ASN A 33 5.73 1.43 16.13
C ASN A 33 5.84 0.76 17.52
N LEU A 34 6.73 -0.23 17.66
CA LEU A 34 7.00 -0.90 18.94
C LEU A 34 7.53 0.07 20.01
N LYS A 35 8.44 0.99 19.64
CA LYS A 35 8.90 2.04 20.56
C LYS A 35 7.75 2.91 21.06
N GLY A 36 6.79 3.25 20.20
CA GLY A 36 5.58 3.96 20.60
C GLY A 36 4.74 3.19 21.61
N ILE A 37 4.56 1.88 21.39
CA ILE A 37 3.86 0.99 22.34
C ILE A 37 4.54 1.00 23.71
N TYR A 38 5.86 0.80 23.75
CA TYR A 38 6.62 0.78 25.00
C TYR A 38 6.54 2.11 25.76
N ALA A 39 6.64 3.24 25.04
CA ALA A 39 6.51 4.56 25.65
C ALA A 39 5.12 4.76 26.31
N ILE A 40 4.04 4.31 25.67
CA ILE A 40 2.70 4.43 26.26
C ILE A 40 2.50 3.44 27.41
N GLN A 41 3.12 2.25 27.37
CA GLN A 41 3.09 1.33 28.50
C GLN A 41 3.74 1.93 29.75
N GLU A 42 4.83 2.70 29.58
CA GLU A 42 5.50 3.41 30.66
C GLU A 42 4.68 4.59 31.18
N LEU A 43 4.16 5.43 30.27
CA LEU A 43 3.46 6.66 30.64
C LEU A 43 2.04 6.43 31.17
N LEU A 44 1.34 5.40 30.66
CA LEU A 44 -0.08 5.13 30.94
C LEU A 44 -0.33 3.64 31.21
N PRO A 45 0.25 3.05 32.27
CA PRO A 45 0.31 1.59 32.49
C PRO A 45 -1.05 0.92 32.66
N HIS A 46 -2.10 1.66 33.02
CA HIS A 46 -3.45 1.13 33.23
C HIS A 46 -4.39 1.37 32.06
N THR A 47 -3.94 2.05 31.01
CA THR A 47 -4.76 2.36 29.84
C THR A 47 -4.65 1.22 28.81
N PRO A 48 -5.77 0.59 28.41
CA PRO A 48 -5.73 -0.42 27.36
C PRO A 48 -5.22 0.18 26.03
N GLN A 49 -4.27 -0.50 25.40
CA GLN A 49 -3.77 -0.13 24.08
C GLN A 49 -4.30 -1.10 23.03
N VAL A 50 -4.54 -0.61 21.81
CA VAL A 50 -5.03 -1.40 20.68
C VAL A 50 -4.09 -1.24 19.49
N SER A 51 -3.65 -2.35 18.93
CA SER A 51 -2.97 -2.37 17.63
C SER A 51 -4.00 -2.41 16.50
N VAL A 52 -3.87 -1.49 15.55
CA VAL A 52 -4.70 -1.42 14.34
C VAL A 52 -3.77 -1.58 13.14
N PHE A 53 -4.02 -2.58 12.30
CA PHE A 53 -3.10 -2.96 11.24
C PHE A 53 -3.60 -2.52 9.86
N ASP A 54 -2.74 -1.85 9.10
CA ASP A 54 -2.98 -1.48 7.69
C ASP A 54 -3.28 -2.67 6.77
N THR A 55 -2.84 -3.86 7.16
CA THR A 55 -2.94 -5.12 6.41
C THR A 55 -4.22 -5.90 6.72
N ALA A 56 -4.91 -5.56 7.82
CA ALA A 56 -6.02 -6.36 8.35
C ALA A 56 -7.22 -6.43 7.39
N PHE A 57 -7.60 -5.29 6.79
CA PHE A 57 -8.74 -5.24 5.88
C PHE A 57 -8.55 -6.14 4.64
N HIS A 58 -7.31 -6.27 4.19
CA HIS A 58 -6.93 -7.02 3.00
C HIS A 58 -6.79 -8.53 3.26
N GLN A 59 -6.89 -9.01 4.51
CA GLN A 59 -6.90 -10.45 4.82
C GLN A 59 -8.13 -11.20 4.30
N THR A 60 -9.07 -10.49 3.66
CA THR A 60 -10.23 -11.07 2.97
C THR A 60 -9.97 -11.37 1.49
N MET A 61 -8.79 -11.03 0.96
CA MET A 61 -8.42 -11.35 -0.42
C MET A 61 -8.38 -12.87 -0.64
N PRO A 62 -8.93 -13.38 -1.77
CA PRO A 62 -8.79 -14.78 -2.15
C PRO A 62 -7.34 -15.12 -2.52
N ASP A 63 -6.99 -16.40 -2.44
CA ASP A 63 -5.63 -16.92 -2.71
C ASP A 63 -5.04 -16.48 -4.04
N TYR A 64 -5.81 -16.59 -5.12
CA TYR A 64 -5.38 -16.18 -6.45
C TYR A 64 -5.12 -14.67 -6.59
N ALA A 65 -5.59 -13.83 -5.65
CA ALA A 65 -5.34 -12.39 -5.66
C ALA A 65 -4.08 -12.01 -4.86
N TYR A 66 -3.68 -12.86 -3.90
CA TYR A 66 -2.51 -12.57 -3.06
C TYR A 66 -1.26 -13.41 -3.36
N VAL A 67 -1.39 -14.55 -4.01
CA VAL A 67 -0.24 -15.37 -4.41
C VAL A 67 0.42 -14.75 -5.64
N TYR A 68 1.73 -14.53 -5.56
CA TYR A 68 2.52 -14.12 -6.72
C TYR A 68 2.88 -15.31 -7.61
N GLY A 69 3.15 -15.05 -8.89
CA GLY A 69 3.65 -16.03 -9.86
C GLY A 69 5.11 -16.43 -9.61
N LEU A 70 5.42 -16.89 -8.40
CA LEU A 70 6.72 -17.36 -7.92
C LEU A 70 6.61 -18.83 -7.48
N PRO A 71 7.74 -19.55 -7.31
CA PRO A 71 7.71 -20.88 -6.70
C PRO A 71 6.93 -20.85 -5.38
N TYR A 72 5.91 -21.71 -5.27
CA TYR A 72 4.99 -21.70 -4.12
C TYR A 72 5.69 -21.91 -2.78
N SER A 73 6.83 -22.62 -2.78
CA SER A 73 7.67 -22.81 -1.59
C SER A 73 8.18 -21.49 -0.98
N LEU A 74 8.29 -20.41 -1.74
CA LEU A 74 8.65 -19.09 -1.22
C LEU A 74 7.52 -18.44 -0.43
N TYR A 75 6.27 -18.68 -0.83
CA TYR A 75 5.11 -18.29 -0.05
C TYR A 75 5.07 -19.09 1.26
N GLU A 76 5.19 -20.43 1.20
CA GLU A 76 5.13 -21.28 2.39
C GLU A 76 6.26 -21.00 3.39
N LYS A 77 7.48 -20.76 2.90
CA LYS A 77 8.66 -20.59 3.74
C LYS A 77 8.81 -19.17 4.29
N TYR A 78 8.51 -18.15 3.48
CA TYR A 78 8.85 -16.76 3.78
C TYR A 78 7.62 -15.83 3.82
N GLY A 79 6.42 -16.34 3.56
CA GLY A 79 5.20 -15.52 3.50
C GLY A 79 5.20 -14.53 2.34
N ILE A 80 5.89 -14.83 1.23
CA ILE A 80 5.91 -13.93 0.06
C ILE A 80 4.54 -13.93 -0.61
N ARG A 81 3.77 -12.87 -0.38
CA ARG A 81 2.42 -12.64 -0.89
C ARG A 81 2.09 -11.16 -0.94
N ARG A 82 0.97 -10.82 -1.58
CA ARG A 82 0.31 -9.53 -1.40
C ARG A 82 -0.28 -9.43 0.01
N TYR A 83 0.13 -8.40 0.74
CA TYR A 83 -0.47 -8.05 2.03
C TYR A 83 -1.43 -6.87 1.90
N GLY A 84 -1.06 -5.86 1.10
CA GLY A 84 -1.84 -4.62 0.97
C GLY A 84 -1.72 -3.68 2.17
N PHE A 85 -1.85 -2.37 1.92
CA PHE A 85 -1.75 -1.34 2.95
C PHE A 85 -2.78 -0.22 2.72
N HIS A 86 -2.86 0.72 3.67
CA HIS A 86 -3.96 1.67 3.79
C HIS A 86 -5.32 1.00 4.04
N GLY A 87 -5.33 -0.23 4.58
CA GLY A 87 -6.57 -0.98 4.83
C GLY A 87 -7.50 -0.29 5.82
N THR A 88 -6.98 0.49 6.77
CA THR A 88 -7.77 1.33 7.67
C THR A 88 -8.55 2.39 6.91
N SER A 89 -7.89 3.10 5.98
CA SER A 89 -8.50 4.09 5.12
C SER A 89 -9.54 3.45 4.19
N HIS A 90 -9.16 2.41 3.45
CA HIS A 90 -10.05 1.70 2.51
C HIS A 90 -11.29 1.14 3.20
N ARG A 91 -11.14 0.52 4.38
CA ARG A 91 -12.26 0.05 5.21
C ARG A 91 -13.18 1.18 5.64
N TYR A 92 -12.62 2.31 6.07
CA TYR A 92 -13.40 3.45 6.53
C TYR A 92 -14.17 4.12 5.40
N VAL A 93 -13.49 4.49 4.31
CA VAL A 93 -14.09 5.30 3.23
C VAL A 93 -15.13 4.52 2.44
N SER A 94 -14.93 3.22 2.22
CA SER A 94 -15.92 2.37 1.54
C SER A 94 -17.22 2.26 2.33
N LYS A 95 -17.14 2.01 3.64
CA LYS A 95 -18.32 2.01 4.50
C LYS A 95 -18.98 3.39 4.58
N ARG A 96 -18.18 4.45 4.73
CA ARG A 96 -18.69 5.82 4.83
C ARG A 96 -19.39 6.29 3.56
N ALA A 97 -18.90 5.88 2.38
CA ALA A 97 -19.54 6.16 1.11
C ALA A 97 -20.94 5.53 1.04
N CYS A 98 -21.08 4.27 1.46
CA CYS A 98 -22.39 3.61 1.50
C CYS A 98 -23.37 4.26 2.49
N GLU A 99 -22.89 4.67 3.67
CA GLU A 99 -23.70 5.45 4.62
C GLU A 99 -24.17 6.78 4.03
N PHE A 100 -23.28 7.48 3.32
CA PHE A 100 -23.58 8.76 2.68
C PHE A 100 -24.60 8.62 1.54
N LEU A 101 -24.48 7.57 0.73
CA LEU A 101 -25.37 7.27 -0.39
C LEU A 101 -26.65 6.53 0.03
N ASN A 102 -26.76 6.15 1.31
CA ASN A 102 -27.87 5.37 1.86
C ASN A 102 -28.10 4.04 1.12
N VAL A 103 -27.01 3.30 0.86
CA VAL A 103 -27.03 1.97 0.21
C VAL A 103 -26.42 0.89 1.12
N PRO A 104 -26.82 -0.39 1.01
CA PRO A 104 -26.33 -1.44 1.88
C PRO A 104 -24.90 -1.88 1.51
N TYR A 105 -23.93 -1.66 2.40
CA TYR A 105 -22.49 -1.90 2.19
C TYR A 105 -22.17 -3.34 1.71
N GLU A 106 -22.89 -4.32 2.23
CA GLU A 106 -22.70 -5.75 1.95
C GLU A 106 -23.24 -6.19 0.58
N SER A 107 -23.77 -5.25 -0.23
CA SER A 107 -24.29 -5.51 -1.58
C SER A 107 -23.60 -4.72 -2.69
N GLN A 108 -22.57 -3.94 -2.35
CA GLN A 108 -21.91 -3.03 -3.29
C GLN A 108 -20.59 -3.60 -3.82
N ARG A 109 -20.26 -3.22 -5.05
CA ARG A 109 -18.95 -3.33 -5.70
C ARG A 109 -18.31 -1.94 -5.72
N ILE A 110 -17.27 -1.76 -4.92
CA ILE A 110 -16.68 -0.44 -4.65
C ILE A 110 -15.22 -0.45 -5.08
N ILE A 111 -14.77 0.61 -5.73
CA ILE A 111 -13.35 0.90 -5.92
C ILE A 111 -12.98 2.11 -5.06
N THR A 112 -12.12 1.91 -4.07
CA THR A 112 -11.60 3.01 -3.25
C THR A 112 -10.21 3.40 -3.72
N ALA A 113 -9.98 4.70 -3.89
CA ALA A 113 -8.68 5.27 -4.21
C ALA A 113 -8.16 6.11 -3.03
N HIS A 114 -7.13 5.60 -2.34
CA HIS A 114 -6.39 6.37 -1.33
C HIS A 114 -5.27 7.13 -2.04
N ILE A 115 -5.43 8.45 -2.18
CA ILE A 115 -4.53 9.32 -2.92
C ILE A 115 -3.83 10.27 -1.94
N GLY A 116 -2.56 9.97 -1.64
CA GLY A 116 -1.68 10.79 -0.82
C GLY A 116 -0.24 10.67 -1.29
N ASN A 117 0.73 10.88 -0.39
CA ASN A 117 2.15 10.65 -0.74
C ASN A 117 2.40 9.17 -1.05
N GLY A 118 1.79 8.26 -0.27
CA GLY A 118 1.55 6.88 -0.68
C GLY A 118 0.19 6.75 -1.35
N VAL A 119 0.08 5.89 -2.37
CA VAL A 119 -1.13 5.76 -3.17
C VAL A 119 -1.50 4.29 -3.29
N SER A 120 -2.74 3.94 -2.95
CA SER A 120 -3.25 2.59 -3.22
C SER A 120 -4.72 2.60 -3.61
N ILE A 121 -5.10 1.66 -4.47
CA ILE A 121 -6.48 1.40 -4.86
C ILE A 121 -6.87 0.02 -4.35
N THR A 122 -8.13 -0.16 -3.95
CA THR A 122 -8.67 -1.44 -3.46
C THR A 122 -10.00 -1.75 -4.13
N ALA A 123 -10.14 -3.00 -4.61
CA ALA A 123 -11.40 -3.56 -5.06
C ALA A 123 -12.14 -4.17 -3.86
N ILE A 124 -13.38 -3.75 -3.63
CA ILE A 124 -14.17 -4.16 -2.48
C ILE A 124 -15.50 -4.73 -2.98
N LYS A 125 -15.82 -5.96 -2.57
CA LYS A 125 -17.08 -6.63 -2.92
C LYS A 125 -17.78 -7.09 -1.66
N ASN A 126 -19.03 -6.70 -1.47
CA ASN A 126 -19.85 -7.10 -0.33
C ASN A 126 -19.15 -6.81 1.01
N GLY A 127 -18.53 -5.62 1.09
CA GLY A 127 -17.79 -5.13 2.24
C GLY A 127 -16.43 -5.78 2.52
N LYS A 128 -15.94 -6.66 1.65
CA LYS A 128 -14.64 -7.36 1.76
C LYS A 128 -13.66 -6.87 0.71
N SER A 129 -12.39 -6.71 1.10
CA SER A 129 -11.30 -6.42 0.16
C SER A 129 -11.01 -7.67 -0.68
N VAL A 130 -11.25 -7.60 -1.98
CA VAL A 130 -10.99 -8.73 -2.90
C VAL A 130 -9.70 -8.56 -3.70
N ASP A 131 -9.20 -7.33 -3.83
CA ASP A 131 -7.89 -7.03 -4.42
C ASP A 131 -7.38 -5.65 -3.95
N THR A 132 -6.07 -5.41 -3.96
CA THR A 132 -5.46 -4.13 -3.58
C THR A 132 -4.11 -3.90 -4.24
N SER A 133 -3.81 -2.65 -4.63
CA SER A 133 -2.69 -2.38 -5.54
C SER A 133 -1.32 -2.57 -4.90
N MET A 134 -1.19 -2.29 -3.60
CA MET A 134 0.06 -2.53 -2.89
C MET A 134 0.27 -4.02 -2.60
N GLY A 135 1.54 -4.40 -2.57
CA GLY A 135 2.00 -5.78 -2.60
C GLY A 135 2.33 -6.37 -1.24
N MET A 136 3.40 -7.18 -1.24
CA MET A 136 4.16 -7.53 -0.04
C MET A 136 4.66 -6.28 0.67
N THR A 137 5.05 -5.27 -0.11
CA THR A 137 5.52 -3.98 0.39
C THR A 137 4.67 -2.83 -0.17
N PRO A 138 4.74 -1.64 0.44
CA PRO A 138 4.04 -0.45 -0.06
C PRO A 138 4.59 0.14 -1.38
N VAL A 139 5.50 -0.55 -2.09
CA VAL A 139 6.10 -0.06 -3.34
C VAL A 139 5.27 -0.45 -4.56
N GLU A 140 4.70 -1.65 -4.58
CA GLU A 140 3.92 -2.14 -5.74
C GLU A 140 2.67 -1.28 -5.98
N GLY A 141 2.24 -1.22 -7.23
CA GLY A 141 0.98 -0.62 -7.62
C GLY A 141 1.15 0.72 -8.32
N LEU A 142 0.51 1.72 -7.74
CA LEU A 142 0.44 3.06 -8.33
C LEU A 142 1.79 3.76 -8.23
N MET A 143 2.08 4.64 -9.19
CA MET A 143 3.15 5.62 -9.01
C MET A 143 2.77 6.54 -7.86
N MET A 144 3.72 6.89 -6.99
CA MET A 144 3.47 7.66 -5.78
C MET A 144 4.35 8.91 -5.72
N GLY A 145 4.37 9.63 -4.59
CA GLY A 145 5.20 10.82 -4.43
C GLY A 145 6.68 10.55 -4.69
N THR A 146 7.25 9.58 -3.97
CA THR A 146 8.67 9.17 -4.10
C THR A 146 8.88 7.70 -4.46
N ARG A 147 7.79 6.93 -4.60
CA ARG A 147 7.85 5.49 -4.90
C ARG A 147 7.51 5.22 -6.36
N SER A 148 8.20 4.24 -6.94
CA SER A 148 8.04 3.90 -8.36
C SER A 148 6.63 3.41 -8.72
N GLY A 149 6.00 2.62 -7.85
CA GLY A 149 4.89 1.78 -8.27
C GLY A 149 5.39 0.58 -9.08
N ASP A 150 4.51 0.05 -9.92
CA ASP A 150 4.79 -1.05 -10.84
C ASP A 150 5.99 -0.79 -11.74
N LEU A 151 6.86 -1.78 -11.82
CA LEU A 151 7.97 -1.85 -12.76
C LEU A 151 8.11 -3.28 -13.28
N ASP A 152 8.71 -3.39 -14.46
CA ASP A 152 9.23 -4.67 -14.93
C ASP A 152 10.38 -5.13 -13.99
N PRO A 153 10.31 -6.34 -13.40
CA PRO A 153 11.41 -6.88 -12.61
C PRO A 153 12.78 -6.87 -13.34
N GLY A 154 12.80 -7.03 -14.67
CA GLY A 154 14.01 -6.96 -15.48
C GLY A 154 14.70 -5.58 -15.43
N VAL A 155 13.94 -4.49 -15.28
CA VAL A 155 14.49 -3.13 -15.13
C VAL A 155 15.26 -2.99 -13.82
N ILE A 156 14.82 -3.66 -12.76
CA ILE A 156 15.47 -3.64 -11.45
C ILE A 156 16.88 -4.24 -11.57
N SER A 157 16.98 -5.45 -12.12
CA SER A 157 18.27 -6.13 -12.35
C SER A 157 19.17 -5.33 -13.29
N TYR A 158 18.61 -4.78 -14.37
CA TYR A 158 19.37 -3.98 -15.33
C TYR A 158 19.99 -2.73 -14.68
N ILE A 159 19.23 -1.98 -13.87
CA ILE A 159 19.76 -0.80 -13.15
C ILE A 159 20.84 -1.22 -12.16
N MET A 160 20.62 -2.30 -11.40
CA MET A 160 21.62 -2.80 -10.45
C MET A 160 22.95 -3.11 -11.13
N GLU A 161 22.92 -3.76 -12.29
CA GLU A 161 24.12 -4.08 -13.06
C GLU A 161 24.80 -2.83 -13.64
N LYS A 162 24.02 -1.89 -14.20
CA LYS A 162 24.55 -0.69 -14.86
C LYS A 162 25.11 0.34 -13.91
N GLU A 163 24.42 0.56 -12.80
CA GLU A 163 24.78 1.57 -11.79
C GLU A 163 25.54 0.94 -10.60
N HIS A 164 25.90 -0.34 -10.71
CA HIS A 164 26.57 -1.12 -9.66
C HIS A 164 25.87 -1.00 -8.29
N MET A 165 24.53 -0.96 -8.31
CA MET A 165 23.74 -0.78 -7.09
C MET A 165 23.57 -2.10 -6.33
N SER A 166 23.72 -2.01 -5.01
CA SER A 166 23.33 -3.09 -4.11
C SER A 166 21.80 -3.21 -3.99
N ALA A 167 21.32 -4.30 -3.41
CA ALA A 167 19.90 -4.50 -3.09
C ALA A 167 19.34 -3.35 -2.21
N SER A 168 20.14 -2.83 -1.28
CA SER A 168 19.76 -1.67 -0.46
C SER A 168 19.72 -0.38 -1.27
N GLY A 169 20.66 -0.20 -2.20
CA GLY A 169 20.71 0.95 -3.11
C GLY A 169 19.47 1.01 -4.01
N ILE A 170 19.12 -0.10 -4.67
CA ILE A 170 17.94 -0.16 -5.53
C ILE A 170 16.64 0.01 -4.72
N SER A 171 16.55 -0.58 -3.51
CA SER A 171 15.41 -0.37 -2.61
C SER A 171 15.23 1.10 -2.26
N THR A 172 16.33 1.81 -2.00
CA THR A 172 16.33 3.25 -1.72
C THR A 172 15.87 4.04 -2.94
N LEU A 173 16.40 3.74 -4.13
CA LEU A 173 15.99 4.37 -5.39
C LEU A 173 14.47 4.25 -5.59
N LEU A 174 13.95 3.02 -5.47
CA LEU A 174 12.53 2.71 -5.68
C LEU A 174 11.61 3.34 -4.63
N ASN A 175 12.08 3.59 -3.40
CA ASN A 175 11.27 4.13 -2.33
C ASN A 175 11.35 5.66 -2.17
N LYS A 176 12.50 6.26 -2.48
CA LYS A 176 12.84 7.64 -2.06
C LYS A 176 13.15 8.57 -3.23
N PHE A 177 13.58 8.04 -4.36
CA PHE A 177 14.06 8.85 -5.49
C PHE A 177 13.30 8.56 -6.80
N SER A 178 12.16 7.89 -6.71
CA SER A 178 11.31 7.52 -7.84
C SER A 178 9.99 8.30 -7.83
N GLY A 179 9.00 7.83 -8.57
CA GLY A 179 7.65 8.39 -8.55
C GLY A 179 7.56 9.77 -9.18
N VAL A 180 6.63 10.57 -8.70
CA VAL A 180 6.41 11.95 -9.13
C VAL A 180 7.69 12.78 -8.97
N LEU A 181 8.41 12.62 -7.86
CA LEU A 181 9.70 13.27 -7.63
C LEU A 181 10.73 12.88 -8.69
N GLY A 182 10.92 11.58 -8.92
CA GLY A 182 11.91 11.08 -9.88
C GLY A 182 11.62 11.54 -11.32
N ILE A 183 10.36 11.51 -11.75
CA ILE A 183 9.98 11.93 -13.11
C ILE A 183 10.04 13.44 -13.25
N SER A 184 9.48 14.21 -12.31
CA SER A 184 9.44 15.68 -12.42
C SER A 184 10.82 16.31 -12.23
N GLY A 185 11.62 15.77 -11.31
CA GLY A 185 12.83 16.41 -10.81
C GLY A 185 12.57 17.65 -9.94
N ILE A 186 11.32 17.86 -9.50
CA ILE A 186 10.90 19.04 -8.74
C ILE A 186 10.63 18.66 -7.28
N SER A 187 9.53 17.94 -7.05
CA SER A 187 9.04 17.61 -5.71
C SER A 187 8.17 16.36 -5.74
N SER A 188 7.92 15.80 -4.57
CA SER A 188 6.90 14.76 -4.37
C SER A 188 5.51 15.34 -4.05
N ASP A 189 5.43 16.65 -3.85
CA ASP A 189 4.21 17.39 -3.54
C ASP A 189 3.47 17.79 -4.81
N MET A 190 2.24 17.32 -4.98
CA MET A 190 1.43 17.62 -6.16
C MET A 190 1.16 19.12 -6.35
N ARG A 191 1.16 19.91 -5.27
CA ARG A 191 0.98 21.38 -5.37
C ARG A 191 2.11 22.04 -6.12
N GLU A 192 3.35 21.58 -5.91
CA GLU A 192 4.51 22.08 -6.64
C GLU A 192 4.51 21.60 -8.10
N ILE A 193 4.03 20.38 -8.35
CA ILE A 193 3.83 19.86 -9.71
C ILE A 193 2.81 20.70 -10.48
N GLU A 194 1.70 21.08 -9.86
CA GLU A 194 0.69 21.95 -10.47
C GLU A 194 1.26 23.32 -10.84
N VAL A 195 2.13 23.90 -10.00
CA VAL A 195 2.86 25.13 -10.33
C VAL A 195 3.74 24.90 -11.56
N GLY A 196 4.53 23.83 -11.57
CA GLY A 196 5.37 23.47 -12.72
C GLY A 196 4.56 23.28 -14.01
N ILE A 197 3.36 22.70 -13.93
CA ILE A 197 2.44 22.55 -15.08
C ILE A 197 1.96 23.91 -15.59
N LYS A 198 1.58 24.84 -14.69
CA LYS A 198 1.18 26.21 -15.07
C LYS A 198 2.31 26.97 -15.75
N GLU A 199 3.55 26.66 -15.41
CA GLU A 199 4.77 27.19 -16.04
C GLU A 199 5.19 26.42 -17.30
N ASN A 200 4.37 25.48 -17.79
CA ASN A 200 4.65 24.61 -18.94
C ASN A 200 5.92 23.75 -18.79
N ASN A 201 6.27 23.34 -17.56
CA ASN A 201 7.37 22.41 -17.32
C ASN A 201 7.01 21.02 -17.91
N PRO A 202 7.77 20.51 -18.90
CA PRO A 202 7.43 19.27 -19.58
C PRO A 202 7.53 18.04 -18.67
N ARG A 203 8.45 18.04 -17.69
CA ARG A 203 8.62 16.92 -16.75
C ARG A 203 7.52 16.91 -15.68
N ALA A 204 7.01 18.06 -15.25
CA ALA A 204 5.85 18.13 -14.36
C ALA A 204 4.59 17.57 -15.04
N ILE A 205 4.35 17.96 -16.29
CA ILE A 205 3.25 17.44 -17.12
C ILE A 205 3.38 15.92 -17.31
N LEU A 206 4.59 15.44 -17.66
CA LEU A 206 4.85 14.01 -17.81
C LEU A 206 4.62 13.22 -16.51
N ALA A 207 5.06 13.75 -15.37
CA ALA A 207 4.86 13.12 -14.08
C ALA A 207 3.37 12.96 -13.76
N LEU A 208 2.57 14.02 -13.92
CA LEU A 208 1.12 13.95 -13.67
C LEU A 208 0.42 13.00 -14.64
N ASN A 209 0.73 13.08 -15.95
CA ASN A 209 0.14 12.17 -16.93
C ASN A 209 0.46 10.70 -16.63
N THR A 210 1.69 10.40 -16.20
CA THR A 210 2.09 9.03 -15.83
C THR A 210 1.35 8.57 -14.57
N TYR A 211 1.17 9.47 -13.60
CA TYR A 211 0.44 9.22 -12.35
C TYR A 211 -1.02 8.87 -12.61
N ASP A 212 -1.72 9.74 -13.35
CA ASP A 212 -3.14 9.60 -13.68
C ASP A 212 -3.40 8.38 -14.56
N TYR A 213 -2.51 8.12 -15.52
CA TYR A 213 -2.60 6.94 -16.38
C TYR A 213 -2.53 5.65 -15.55
N ARG A 214 -1.64 5.59 -14.55
CA ARG A 214 -1.51 4.41 -13.69
C ARG A 214 -2.75 4.21 -12.82
N ILE A 215 -3.31 5.29 -12.26
CA ILE A 215 -4.59 5.27 -11.53
C ILE A 215 -5.71 4.73 -12.42
N LYS A 216 -5.86 5.29 -13.63
CA LYS A 216 -6.88 4.87 -14.59
C LYS A 216 -6.78 3.39 -14.93
N LYS A 217 -5.56 2.86 -15.14
CA LYS A 217 -5.33 1.44 -15.39
C LYS A 217 -5.82 0.56 -14.24
N TYR A 218 -5.51 0.93 -13.00
CA TYR A 218 -5.93 0.15 -11.82
C TYR A 218 -7.44 0.18 -11.61
N ILE A 219 -8.09 1.33 -11.83
CA ILE A 219 -9.55 1.43 -11.80
C ILE A 219 -10.16 0.48 -12.85
N GLY A 220 -9.64 0.48 -14.08
CA GLY A 220 -10.10 -0.42 -15.13
C GLY A 220 -9.90 -1.89 -14.78
N ALA A 221 -8.73 -2.27 -14.27
CA ALA A 221 -8.44 -3.63 -13.83
C ALA A 221 -9.41 -4.08 -12.73
N TYR A 222 -9.65 -3.25 -11.73
CA TYR A 222 -10.53 -3.61 -10.60
C TYR A 222 -12.00 -3.57 -10.95
N SER A 223 -12.39 -2.78 -11.95
CA SER A 223 -13.73 -2.87 -12.54
C SER A 223 -13.96 -4.26 -13.14
N ALA A 224 -12.94 -4.84 -13.79
CA ALA A 224 -13.01 -6.18 -14.33
C ALA A 224 -12.99 -7.25 -13.22
N VAL A 225 -12.14 -7.11 -12.20
CA VAL A 225 -12.12 -8.01 -11.02
C VAL A 225 -13.49 -8.09 -10.35
N LEU A 226 -14.17 -6.95 -10.21
CA LEU A 226 -15.49 -6.87 -9.56
C LEU A 226 -16.64 -7.34 -10.45
N GLY A 227 -16.45 -7.38 -11.78
CA GLY A 227 -17.51 -7.64 -12.76
C GLY A 227 -18.49 -6.47 -12.89
N GLY A 228 -18.00 -5.23 -12.83
CA GLY A 228 -18.77 -3.99 -12.76
C GLY A 228 -18.52 -3.22 -11.46
N VAL A 229 -18.89 -1.94 -11.43
CA VAL A 229 -18.64 -1.01 -10.32
C VAL A 229 -19.93 -0.27 -9.99
N ASP A 230 -20.25 -0.18 -8.71
CA ASP A 230 -21.39 0.57 -8.20
C ASP A 230 -20.95 1.94 -7.62
N ILE A 231 -19.77 1.97 -6.96
CA ILE A 231 -19.20 3.15 -6.28
C ILE A 231 -17.71 3.30 -6.57
#